data_AF-A0A2D7ZJQ2-F1
#
_entry.id   AF-A0A2D7ZJQ2-F1
#
_cell.length_a   1.000
_cell.length_b   1.000
_cell.length_c   1.000
_cell.angle_alpha   90.00
_cell.angle_beta   90.00
_cell.angle_gamma   90.00
#
_symmetry.space_group_name_H-M   'P 1'
#
loop_
_entity.id
_entity.type
_entity.pdbx_description
1 polymer ?
#
loop_
_entity_poly.entity_id
_entity_poly.type
_entity_poly.pdbx_seq_one_letter_code
_entity_poly.pdbx_strand_id
1 'polypeptide(L)' 'MARILLTAGPIARARNGVIGRDGGLPWRLKSDLVNFRAVTLGKPVIMGRKTWDSL' A
#
# COMPACT_ATOMS: atom_id res chain seq x y z
N MET A 1 -20.44 0.19 22.00
CA MET A 1 -20.04 0.86 20.74
C MET A 1 -18.84 0.13 20.16
N ALA A 2 -18.83 -0.19 18.86
CA ALA A 2 -17.67 -0.80 18.22
C ALA A 2 -16.60 0.27 17.93
N ARG A 3 -15.35 0.05 18.34
CA ARG A 3 -14.23 0.95 18.08
C ARG A 3 -13.64 0.63 16.70
N ILE A 4 -13.66 1.61 15.81
CA ILE A 4 -12.95 1.51 14.53
C ILE A 4 -11.48 1.87 14.77
N LEU A 5 -10.59 0.97 14.37
CA LEU A 5 -9.15 1.20 14.39
C LEU A 5 -8.68 1.50 12.96
N LEU A 6 -8.19 2.72 12.75
CA LEU A 6 -7.53 3.12 11.51
C LEU A 6 -6.02 3.05 11.72
N THR A 7 -5.32 2.42 10.79
CA THR A 7 -3.85 2.33 10.80
C THR A 7 -3.34 2.74 9.42
N ALA A 8 -2.34 3.62 9.38
CA ALA A 8 -1.67 3.97 8.15
C ALA A 8 -0.65 2.87 7.79
N GLY A 9 -0.87 2.18 6.66
CA GLY A 9 0.06 1.17 6.14
C GLY A 9 -0.63 -0.07 5.55
N PRO A 10 0.14 -1.07 5.08
CA PRO A 10 1.61 -1.10 4.93
C PRO A 10 2.09 -0.24 3.74
N ILE A 11 3.27 0.38 3.86
CA ILE A 11 3.90 1.18 2.81
C ILE A 11 5.30 0.67 2.47
N ALA A 12 5.71 0.84 1.22
CA ALA A 12 7.08 0.61 0.76
C ALA A 12 7.71 1.95 0.34
N ARG A 13 8.97 2.16 0.71
CA ARG A 13 9.70 3.42 0.49
C ARG A 13 11.15 3.11 0.15
N ALA A 14 11.66 3.70 -0.93
CA ALA A 14 13.06 3.62 -1.29
C ALA A 14 13.94 4.38 -0.27
N ARG A 15 15.25 4.11 -0.25
CA ARG A 15 16.20 4.77 0.68
C ARG A 15 16.19 6.30 0.57
N ASN A 16 15.94 6.82 -0.64
CA ASN A 16 15.83 8.26 -0.91
C ASN A 16 14.42 8.84 -0.63
N GLY A 17 13.50 8.02 -0.15
CA GLY A 17 12.14 8.43 0.22
C GLY A 17 11.08 8.35 -0.86
N VAL A 18 11.43 7.90 -2.07
CA VAL A 18 10.46 7.70 -3.14
C VAL A 18 9.51 6.54 -2.80
N ILE A 19 8.21 6.76 -2.99
CA ILE A 19 7.14 5.75 -2.82
C ILE A 19 6.42 5.41 -4.14
N GLY A 20 6.69 6.15 -5.20
CA GLY A 20 6.03 6.05 -6.49
C GLY A 20 6.71 6.95 -7.52
N ARG A 21 6.58 6.60 -8.81
CA ARG A 21 7.05 7.41 -9.95
C ARG A 21 6.08 7.19 -11.11
N ASP A 22 5.68 8.28 -11.78
CA ASP A 22 4.83 8.25 -12.97
C ASP A 22 3.53 7.42 -12.80
N GLY A 23 2.94 7.48 -11.59
CA GLY A 23 1.70 6.76 -11.26
C GLY A 23 1.89 5.29 -10.87
N GLY A 24 3.11 4.75 -10.92
CA GLY A 24 3.40 3.37 -10.54
C GLY A 24 4.47 3.23 -9.44
N LEU A 25 4.74 1.99 -9.05
CA LEU A 25 5.89 1.65 -8.24
C LEU A 25 7.15 1.65 -9.11
N PRO A 26 8.26 2.28 -8.68
CA PRO A 26 9.50 2.31 -9.46
C PRO A 26 10.30 1.00 -9.36
N TRP A 27 9.73 -0.04 -8.73
CA TRP A 27 10.32 -1.36 -8.58
C TRP A 27 9.27 -2.45 -8.77
N ARG A 28 9.74 -3.68 -9.03
CA ARG A 28 8.89 -4.87 -9.17
C ARG A 28 9.39 -5.98 -8.24
N LEU A 29 9.01 -5.88 -6.98
CA LEU A 29 9.41 -6.81 -5.91
C LEU A 29 8.22 -7.70 -5.56
N LYS A 30 8.31 -9.00 -5.86
CA LYS A 30 7.23 -9.97 -5.54
C LYS A 30 6.99 -10.05 -4.03
N SER A 31 8.03 -9.93 -3.22
CA SER A 31 7.97 -9.91 -1.76
C SER A 31 7.10 -8.78 -1.21
N ASP A 32 7.14 -7.59 -1.84
CA ASP A 32 6.37 -6.42 -1.37
C ASP A 32 4.87 -6.68 -1.46
N LEU A 33 4.40 -7.20 -2.59
CA LEU A 33 2.99 -7.52 -2.80
C LEU A 33 2.52 -8.68 -1.92
N VAL A 34 3.37 -9.69 -1.68
CA VAL A 34 3.08 -10.78 -0.76
C VAL A 34 2.90 -10.24 0.68
N ASN A 35 3.79 -9.36 1.13
CA ASN A 35 3.69 -8.73 2.44
C ASN A 35 2.45 -7.82 2.54
N PHE A 36 2.19 -7.01 1.51
CA PHE A 36 1.00 -6.16 1.44
C PHE A 36 -0.27 -7.00 1.60
N ARG A 37 -0.39 -8.10 0.84
CA ARG A 37 -1.52 -9.02 0.94
C ARG A 37 -1.63 -9.63 2.32
N ALA A 38 -0.53 -10.16 2.89
CA ALA A 38 -0.55 -10.79 4.21
C ALA A 38 -1.06 -9.85 5.32
N VAL A 39 -0.72 -8.56 5.25
CA VAL A 39 -1.13 -7.57 6.26
C VAL A 39 -2.57 -7.09 6.06
N THR A 40 -3.03 -6.97 4.82
CA THR A 40 -4.30 -6.32 4.46
C THR A 40 -5.45 -7.29 4.22
N LEU A 41 -5.18 -8.57 3.94
CA LEU A 41 -6.21 -9.56 3.66
C LEU A 41 -7.23 -9.65 4.81
N GLY A 42 -8.52 -9.63 4.47
CA GLY A 42 -9.60 -9.63 5.46
C GLY A 42 -9.90 -8.27 6.11
N LYS A 43 -9.23 -7.20 5.70
CA LYS A 43 -9.44 -5.83 6.21
C LYS A 43 -9.85 -4.89 5.07
N PRO A 44 -10.69 -3.88 5.33
CA PRO A 44 -10.89 -2.78 4.38
C PRO A 44 -9.57 -2.04 4.13
N VAL A 45 -9.25 -1.78 2.87
CA VAL A 45 -8.10 -0.96 2.48
C VAL A 45 -8.62 0.35 1.92
N ILE A 46 -8.21 1.46 2.54
CA ILE A 46 -8.54 2.81 2.07
C ILE A 46 -7.30 3.35 1.37
N MET A 47 -7.46 3.82 0.14
CA MET A 47 -6.39 4.42 -0.65
C MET A 47 -6.91 5.61 -1.47
N GLY A 48 -5.99 6.47 -1.91
CA GLY A 48 -6.34 7.57 -2.79
C GLY A 48 -6.76 7.09 -4.18
N ARG A 49 -7.62 7.87 -4.87
CA ARG A 49 -8.14 7.54 -6.20
C ARG A 49 -7.04 7.20 -7.22
N LYS A 50 -5.96 7.97 -7.28
CA LYS A 50 -4.85 7.70 -8.24
C LYS A 50 -4.14 6.38 -7.97
N THR A 51 -4.07 5.93 -6.71
CA THR A 51 -3.51 4.61 -6.38
C THR A 51 -4.44 3.50 -6.83
N TRP A 52 -5.76 3.69 -6.67
CA TRP A 52 -6.76 2.77 -7.20
C TRP A 52 -6.67 2.64 -8.74
N ASP A 53 -6.55 3.76 -9.45
CA ASP A 53 -6.44 3.76 -10.91
C ASP A 53 -5.13 3.12 -11.43
N SER A 54 -4.12 2.92 -10.57
CA SER A 54 -2.82 2.35 -10.95
C SER A 54 -2.75 0.82 -10.85
N LEU A 55 -3.82 0.19 -10.36
CA LEU A 55 -3.90 -1.27 -10.15
C LEU A 55 -4.17 -2.03 -11.46
#